data_AF-A0A3M1ZB37-F1
#
_entry.id   AF-A0A3M1ZB37-F1
#
_cell.length_a   1.000
_cell.length_b   1.000
_cell.length_c   1.000
_cell.angle_alpha   90.00
_cell.angle_beta   90.00
_cell.angle_gamma   90.00
#
_symmetry.space_group_name_H-M   'P 1'
#
loop_
_entity.id
_entity.type
_entity.pdbx_description
1 polymer ?
#
loop_
_entity_poly.entity_id
_entity_poly.type
_entity_poly.pdbx_seq_one_letter_code
_entity_poly.pdbx_strand_id
1 'polypeptide(L)'
;MLRWRKYLSTTLLLCVGFILVSYIGQAQIEDADNPIVEICPSQGIVPRNSTFEPGGIILTTFDKLDLWVYDIDNNRRYPLPDSHPCGANCRLSPDARWITYHNPTTRTFDIMRLNGTDRRPFVDIATEVHWWD
;
A
#
# COMPACT_ATOMS: atom_id res chain seq x y z
N MET A 1 -74.86 -2.96 -12.39
CA MET A 1 -73.82 -2.57 -11.40
C MET A 1 -72.86 -3.75 -11.21
N LEU A 2 -71.57 -3.52 -10.90
CA LEU A 2 -70.46 -4.52 -10.79
C LEU A 2 -69.63 -4.84 -12.05
N ARG A 3 -68.94 -3.85 -12.64
CA ARG A 3 -67.76 -4.14 -13.49
C ARG A 3 -66.55 -3.23 -13.32
N TRP A 4 -66.62 -2.21 -12.46
CA TRP A 4 -65.58 -1.17 -12.32
C TRP A 4 -64.63 -1.35 -11.12
N ARG A 5 -64.89 -2.28 -10.19
CA ARG A 5 -64.06 -2.47 -8.98
C ARG A 5 -62.73 -3.21 -9.20
N LYS A 6 -62.49 -3.82 -10.37
CA LYS A 6 -61.29 -4.65 -10.61
C LYS A 6 -60.09 -3.88 -11.16
N TYR A 7 -60.29 -2.72 -11.77
CA TYR A 7 -59.19 -1.95 -12.38
C TYR A 7 -58.53 -0.95 -11.43
N LEU A 8 -59.18 -0.59 -10.32
CA LEU A 8 -58.64 0.37 -9.34
C LEU A 8 -57.57 -0.25 -8.40
N SER A 9 -57.56 -1.58 -8.26
CA SER A 9 -56.67 -2.27 -7.31
C SER A 9 -55.30 -2.62 -7.90
N THR A 10 -55.21 -2.82 -9.22
CA THR A 10 -53.96 -3.21 -9.90
C THR A 10 -53.01 -2.05 -10.15
N THR A 11 -53.53 -0.83 -10.34
CA THR A 11 -52.72 0.38 -10.55
C THR A 11 -52.07 0.87 -9.25
N LEU A 12 -52.72 0.68 -8.10
CA LEU A 12 -52.19 1.09 -6.79
C LEU A 12 -50.97 0.25 -6.36
N LEU A 13 -50.96 -1.05 -6.70
CA LEU A 13 -49.88 -1.98 -6.36
C LEU A 13 -48.60 -1.74 -7.18
N LEU A 14 -48.71 -1.27 -8.42
CA LEU A 14 -47.56 -0.91 -9.27
C LEU A 14 -46.85 0.36 -8.77
N CYS A 15 -47.58 1.35 -8.25
CA CYS A 15 -46.98 2.57 -7.70
C CYS A 15 -46.25 2.32 -6.37
N VAL A 16 -46.79 1.48 -5.48
CA VAL A 16 -46.14 1.15 -4.19
C VAL A 16 -44.86 0.32 -4.41
N GLY A 17 -44.86 -0.58 -5.39
CA GLY A 17 -43.65 -1.32 -5.77
C GLY A 17 -42.54 -0.43 -6.31
N PHE A 18 -42.86 0.62 -7.08
CA PHE A 18 -41.87 1.55 -7.60
C PHE A 18 -41.26 2.45 -6.53
N ILE A 19 -42.03 2.84 -5.51
CA ILE A 19 -41.56 3.68 -4.39
C ILE A 19 -40.61 2.90 -3.45
N LEU A 20 -40.76 1.58 -3.33
CA LEU A 20 -39.87 0.74 -2.53
C LEU A 20 -38.50 0.47 -3.20
N VAL A 21 -38.42 0.48 -4.53
CA VAL A 21 -37.15 0.25 -5.26
C VAL A 21 -36.23 1.48 -5.22
N SER A 22 -36.77 2.69 -5.06
CA SER A 22 -36.00 3.93 -4.97
C SER A 22 -35.27 4.17 -3.65
N TYR A 23 -35.48 3.35 -2.61
CA TYR A 23 -34.91 3.58 -1.28
C TYR A 23 -33.54 2.93 -1.02
N ILE A 24 -33.00 2.10 -1.94
CA ILE A 24 -31.76 1.33 -1.70
C ILE A 24 -30.50 2.10 -2.15
N GLY A 25 -30.61 3.35 -2.59
CA GLY A 25 -29.54 4.09 -3.26
C GLY A 25 -28.94 5.25 -2.49
N GLN A 26 -28.48 5.07 -1.24
CA GLN A 26 -27.63 6.07 -0.58
C GLN A 26 -26.43 5.40 0.09
N ALA A 27 -25.49 4.92 -0.73
CA ALA A 27 -24.13 4.70 -0.25
C ALA A 27 -23.50 6.09 -0.02
N GLN A 28 -23.34 6.45 1.25
CA GLN A 28 -22.54 7.61 1.64
C GLN A 28 -21.09 7.25 1.27
N ILE A 29 -20.53 7.93 0.27
CA ILE A 29 -19.09 7.93 0.04
C ILE A 29 -18.55 8.91 1.09
N GLU A 30 -18.15 8.39 2.24
CA GLU A 30 -17.32 9.15 3.17
C GLU A 30 -15.93 9.24 2.52
N ASP A 31 -15.67 10.37 1.86
CA ASP A 31 -14.30 10.77 1.59
C ASP A 31 -13.61 10.90 2.94
N ALA A 32 -12.74 9.94 3.26
CA ALA A 32 -11.88 10.03 4.42
C ALA A 32 -11.00 11.29 4.24
N ASP A 33 -11.29 12.33 5.03
CA ASP A 33 -10.50 13.55 5.22
C ASP A 33 -9.12 13.21 5.84
N ASN A 34 -8.34 12.37 5.15
CA ASN A 34 -6.95 12.12 5.50
C ASN A 34 -6.12 13.24 4.85
N PRO A 35 -5.55 14.17 5.62
CA PRO A 35 -4.68 15.19 5.05
C PRO A 35 -3.51 14.48 4.37
N ILE A 36 -3.25 14.83 3.10
CA ILE A 36 -2.05 14.36 2.39
C ILE A 36 -0.85 14.89 3.17
N VAL A 37 -0.19 14.00 3.91
CA VAL A 37 1.04 14.32 4.62
C VAL A 37 2.14 14.45 3.58
N GLU A 38 2.62 15.68 3.37
CA GLU A 38 3.79 15.92 2.53
C GLU A 38 5.03 15.36 3.26
N ILE A 39 5.47 14.16 2.87
CA ILE A 39 6.61 13.47 3.49
C ILE A 39 7.94 14.13 3.10
N CYS A 40 8.01 14.70 1.90
CA CYS A 40 9.18 15.44 1.45
C CYS A 40 9.01 16.91 1.87
N PRO A 41 9.93 17.50 2.66
CA PRO A 41 9.87 18.92 2.93
C PRO A 41 9.91 19.69 1.60
N SER A 42 9.09 20.74 1.46
CA SER A 42 9.02 21.60 0.27
C SER A 42 10.32 22.31 -0.09
N GLN A 43 11.34 22.15 0.75
CA GLN A 43 12.69 22.62 0.52
C GLN A 43 13.33 21.72 -0.53
N GLY A 44 13.75 22.30 -1.66
CA GLY A 44 14.44 21.58 -2.73
C GLY A 44 15.72 20.88 -2.24
N ILE A 45 16.45 20.25 -3.15
CA ILE A 45 17.68 19.50 -2.82
C ILE A 45 18.66 20.41 -2.07
N VAL A 46 18.87 20.14 -0.77
CA VAL A 46 19.81 20.87 0.07
C VAL A 46 21.19 20.18 -0.02
N PRO A 47 22.23 20.86 -0.52
CA PRO A 47 23.57 20.31 -0.49
C PRO A 47 24.01 20.11 0.96
N ARG A 48 24.49 18.91 1.28
CA ARG A 48 25.06 18.61 2.59
C ARG A 48 26.38 19.36 2.74
N ASN A 49 26.50 20.15 3.81
CA ASN A 49 27.74 20.84 4.13
C ASN A 49 28.77 19.84 4.70
N SER A 50 30.00 20.29 4.89
CA SER A 50 31.09 19.44 5.39
C SER A 50 30.91 18.95 6.82
N THR A 51 29.93 19.46 7.57
CA THR A 51 29.61 19.05 8.95
C THR A 51 28.54 17.96 9.01
N PHE A 52 28.07 17.47 7.86
CA PHE A 52 27.12 16.36 7.82
C PHE A 52 27.81 15.07 8.28
N GLU A 53 27.38 14.54 9.43
CA GLU A 53 27.88 13.26 9.94
C GLU A 53 27.38 12.11 9.04
N PRO A 54 28.29 11.31 8.44
CA PRO A 54 27.90 10.15 7.65
C PRO A 54 27.29 9.09 8.58
N GLY A 55 26.11 8.58 8.23
CA GLY A 55 25.44 7.52 8.99
C GLY A 55 24.24 6.95 8.27
N GLY A 56 23.69 5.86 8.82
CA GLY A 56 22.49 5.19 8.30
C GLY A 56 22.78 4.06 7.32
N ILE A 57 21.75 3.70 6.54
CA ILE A 57 21.73 2.53 5.67
C ILE A 57 21.64 2.95 4.20
N ILE A 58 22.47 2.34 3.36
CA ILE A 58 22.33 2.35 1.91
C ILE A 58 21.80 0.99 1.47
N LEU A 59 20.64 0.97 0.83
CA LEU A 59 20.11 -0.20 0.14
C LEU A 59 20.61 -0.19 -1.31
N THR A 60 21.15 -1.32 -1.78
CA THR A 60 21.75 -1.45 -3.11
C THR A 60 21.50 -2.84 -3.71
N THR A 61 21.80 -3.00 -4.99
CA THR A 61 21.64 -4.25 -5.75
C THR A 61 23.00 -4.67 -6.34
N PHE A 62 23.97 -4.92 -5.47
CA PHE A 62 25.38 -5.05 -5.87
C PHE A 62 25.65 -6.23 -6.82
N ASP A 63 25.08 -7.41 -6.52
CA ASP A 63 25.28 -8.63 -7.30
C ASP A 63 24.11 -8.97 -8.24
N LYS A 64 23.05 -8.17 -8.22
CA LYS A 64 21.79 -8.35 -8.96
C LYS A 64 20.98 -9.60 -8.58
N LEU A 65 21.40 -10.35 -7.57
CA LEU A 65 20.67 -11.54 -7.09
C LEU A 65 19.84 -11.17 -5.88
N ASP A 66 20.48 -10.53 -4.90
CA ASP A 66 19.83 -10.13 -3.67
C ASP A 66 19.79 -8.60 -3.53
N LEU A 67 18.92 -8.09 -2.65
CA LEU A 67 19.09 -6.77 -2.07
C LEU A 67 20.26 -6.80 -1.09
N TRP A 68 21.01 -5.70 -1.04
CA TRP A 68 22.18 -5.56 -0.19
C TRP A 68 22.06 -4.32 0.68
N VAL A 69 22.53 -4.46 1.92
CA VAL A 69 22.62 -3.35 2.86
C VAL A 69 24.08 -3.01 3.08
N TYR A 70 24.38 -1.72 2.96
CA TYR A 70 25.58 -1.12 3.50
C TYR A 70 25.22 -0.26 4.71
N ASP A 71 25.62 -0.73 5.87
CA ASP A 71 25.52 -0.03 7.15
C ASP A 71 26.74 0.88 7.28
N ILE A 72 26.50 2.19 7.22
CA ILE A 72 27.56 3.21 7.23
C ILE A 72 28.23 3.26 8.60
N ASP A 73 27.44 3.17 9.68
CA ASP A 73 27.91 3.31 11.05
C ASP A 73 28.86 2.16 11.43
N ASN A 74 28.56 0.95 10.96
CA ASN A 74 29.37 -0.24 11.21
C ASN A 74 30.34 -0.58 10.07
N ASN A 75 30.37 0.23 9.00
CA ASN A 75 31.15 -0.02 7.77
C ASN A 75 31.01 -1.47 7.26
N ARG A 76 29.77 -1.98 7.23
CA ARG A 76 29.50 -3.40 6.97
C ARG A 76 28.55 -3.57 5.81
N ARG A 77 28.87 -4.50 4.91
CA ARG A 77 28.00 -4.94 3.83
C ARG A 77 27.49 -6.33 4.10
N TYR A 78 26.21 -6.56 3.88
CA TYR A 78 25.62 -7.89 3.97
C TYR A 78 24.44 -8.00 2.99
N PRO A 79 24.23 -9.20 2.42
CA PRO A 79 23.05 -9.46 1.61
C PRO A 79 21.82 -9.55 2.51
N LEU A 80 20.66 -9.33 1.91
CA LEU A 80 19.36 -9.73 2.43
C LEU A 80 18.93 -10.96 1.62
N PRO A 81 19.20 -12.19 2.08
CA PRO A 81 18.91 -13.40 1.30
C PRO A 81 17.43 -13.50 0.91
N ASP A 82 17.14 -14.21 -0.18
CA ASP A 82 15.77 -14.45 -0.65
C ASP A 82 15.00 -13.17 -1.02
N SER A 83 15.72 -12.08 -1.31
CA SER A 83 15.10 -10.80 -1.67
C SER A 83 15.64 -10.32 -3.00
N HIS A 84 14.83 -10.45 -4.05
CA HIS A 84 15.28 -10.03 -5.37
C HIS A 84 15.21 -8.51 -5.55
N PRO A 85 16.12 -7.92 -6.37
CA PRO A 85 15.94 -6.59 -6.91
C PRO A 85 14.56 -6.44 -7.56
N CYS A 86 13.83 -5.41 -7.14
CA CYS A 86 12.38 -5.29 -7.32
C CYS A 86 11.97 -3.89 -7.82
N GLY A 87 12.91 -2.95 -7.92
CA GLY A 87 12.66 -1.59 -8.41
C GLY A 87 11.51 -0.92 -7.64
N ALA A 88 10.51 -0.44 -8.38
CA ALA A 88 9.34 0.24 -7.83
C ALA A 88 8.44 -0.66 -6.95
N ASN A 89 8.58 -1.99 -7.03
CA ASN A 89 7.77 -2.94 -6.27
C ASN A 89 8.27 -3.13 -4.83
N CYS A 90 9.46 -2.65 -4.49
CA CYS A 90 9.91 -2.58 -3.10
C CYS A 90 9.71 -1.19 -2.54
N ARG A 91 9.03 -1.12 -1.40
CA ARG A 91 8.76 0.14 -0.70
C ARG A 91 9.36 0.09 0.70
N LEU A 92 10.23 1.07 0.96
CA LEU A 92 10.76 1.35 2.28
C LEU A 92 9.63 1.87 3.18
N SER A 93 9.66 1.52 4.46
CA SER A 93 8.79 2.18 5.44
C SER A 93 9.17 3.65 5.66
N PRO A 94 8.23 4.51 6.09
CA PRO A 94 8.48 5.91 6.41
C PRO A 94 9.56 6.10 7.48
N ASP A 95 9.67 5.16 8.42
CA ASP A 95 10.71 5.16 9.46
C ASP A 95 12.06 4.60 8.98
N ALA A 96 12.15 4.17 7.72
CA ALA A 96 13.32 3.56 7.10
C ALA A 96 13.87 2.32 7.83
N ARG A 97 13.03 1.58 8.57
CA ARG A 97 13.44 0.36 9.29
C ARG A 97 13.02 -0.92 8.59
N TRP A 98 12.00 -0.85 7.75
CA TRP A 98 11.39 -1.99 7.08
C TRP A 98 11.37 -1.80 5.58
N ILE A 99 11.26 -2.92 4.88
CA ILE A 99 11.08 -2.95 3.44
C ILE A 99 10.08 -4.05 3.07
N THR A 100 9.18 -3.71 2.15
CA THR A 100 8.43 -4.71 1.38
C THR A 100 9.32 -5.23 0.27
N TYR A 101 9.36 -6.54 0.07
CA TYR A 101 10.17 -7.16 -0.97
C TYR A 101 9.48 -8.35 -1.61
N HIS A 102 9.86 -8.64 -2.85
CA HIS A 102 9.40 -9.84 -3.54
C HIS A 102 10.31 -11.02 -3.18
N ASN A 103 9.72 -12.03 -2.54
CA ASN A 103 10.39 -13.27 -2.23
C ASN A 103 10.22 -14.25 -3.42
N PRO A 104 11.29 -14.53 -4.17
CA PRO A 104 11.22 -15.38 -5.37
C PRO A 104 10.93 -16.85 -5.03
N THR A 105 11.26 -17.29 -3.82
CA THR A 105 11.14 -18.67 -3.37
C THR A 105 9.68 -18.99 -3.08
N THR A 106 8.98 -18.10 -2.36
CA THR A 106 7.56 -18.26 -2.00
C THR A 106 6.62 -17.60 -3.01
N ARG A 107 7.13 -16.74 -3.90
CA ARG A 107 6.35 -15.91 -4.84
C ARG A 107 5.37 -14.96 -4.16
N THR A 108 5.73 -14.51 -2.97
CA THR A 108 4.95 -13.59 -2.15
C THR A 108 5.64 -12.23 -2.04
N PHE A 109 4.87 -11.20 -1.69
CA PHE A 109 5.44 -10.00 -1.10
C PHE A 109 5.55 -10.19 0.41
N ASP A 110 6.76 -10.03 0.92
CA ASP A 110 7.10 -10.19 2.32
C ASP A 110 7.58 -8.84 2.88
N ILE A 111 7.66 -8.74 4.20
CA ILE A 111 8.29 -7.61 4.89
C ILE A 111 9.43 -8.10 5.77
N MET A 112 10.52 -7.33 5.79
CA MET A 112 11.66 -7.58 6.67
C MET A 112 12.25 -6.27 7.20
N ARG A 113 13.01 -6.36 8.29
CA ARG A 113 13.85 -5.25 8.72
C ARG A 113 15.10 -5.15 7.84
N LEU A 114 15.60 -3.92 7.67
CA LEU A 114 16.83 -3.67 6.91
C LEU A 114 18.10 -4.23 7.56
N ASN A 115 18.05 -4.63 8.84
CA ASN A 115 19.13 -5.36 9.47
C ASN A 115 19.14 -6.87 9.13
N GLY A 116 18.21 -7.32 8.27
CA GLY A 116 18.04 -8.72 7.86
C GLY A 116 17.25 -9.58 8.83
N THR A 117 16.79 -9.04 9.97
CA THR A 117 15.97 -9.77 10.95
C THR A 117 14.47 -9.61 10.68
N ASP A 118 13.66 -10.36 11.43
CA ASP A 118 12.20 -10.24 11.47
C ASP A 118 11.54 -10.27 10.09
N ARG A 119 11.63 -11.42 9.41
CA ARG A 119 10.96 -11.67 8.14
C ARG A 119 9.58 -12.25 8.38
N ARG A 120 8.58 -11.75 7.66
CA ARG A 120 7.24 -12.34 7.67
C ARG A 120 6.54 -12.19 6.32
N PRO A 121 5.73 -13.18 5.93
CA PRO A 121 4.83 -13.03 4.80
C PRO A 121 3.92 -11.82 5.00
N PHE A 122 3.62 -11.13 3.91
CA PHE A 122 2.75 -9.96 3.96
C PHE A 122 1.52 -10.13 3.07
N VAL A 123 1.72 -10.25 1.75
CA VAL A 123 0.64 -10.44 0.77
C VAL A 123 1.03 -11.54 -0.20
N ASP A 124 0.10 -12.47 -0.38
CA ASP A 124 0.17 -13.48 -1.44
C ASP A 124 -0.55 -12.96 -2.70
N ILE A 125 -0.03 -13.33 -3.87
CA ILE A 125 -0.60 -13.02 -5.19
C ILE A 125 -0.95 -11.53 -5.37
N ALA A 126 0.08 -10.69 -5.45
CA ALA A 126 -0.07 -9.28 -5.83
C ALA A 126 0.90 -8.92 -6.96
N THR A 127 0.51 -7.95 -7.80
CA THR A 127 1.41 -7.36 -8.81
C THR A 127 2.13 -6.13 -8.28
N GLU A 128 1.47 -5.37 -7.40
CA GLU A 128 2.02 -4.22 -6.71
C GLU A 128 1.43 -4.15 -5.30
N VAL A 129 2.26 -3.71 -4.35
CA VAL A 129 1.86 -3.49 -2.96
C VAL A 129 2.13 -2.03 -2.61
N HIS A 130 1.06 -1.29 -2.33
CA HIS A 130 1.12 -0.01 -1.66
C HIS A 130 0.90 -0.25 -0.19
N TRP A 131 1.91 0.07 0.60
CA TRP A 131 1.88 -0.09 2.04
C TRP A 131 2.74 1.02 2.63
N TRP A 132 2.42 1.38 3.88
CA TRP A 132 2.82 2.58 4.59
C TRP A 132 2.01 3.84 4.20
N ASP A 133 0.97 4.11 4.98
CA ASP A 133 0.25 5.39 5.02
C ASP A 133 0.96 6.36 5.99
#